data_AF-A0A398CPX7-F1
#
_entry.id   AF-A0A398CPX7-F1
#
_cell.length_a   1.000
_cell.length_b   1.000
_cell.length_c   1.000
_cell.angle_alpha   90.00
_cell.angle_beta   90.00
_cell.angle_gamma   90.00
#
_symmetry.space_group_name_H-M   'P 1'
#
loop_
_entity.id
_entity.type
_entity.pdbx_description
1 polymer ?
#
loop_
_entity_poly.entity_id
_entity_poly.type
_entity_poly.pdbx_seq_one_letter_code
_entity_poly.pdbx_strand_id
1 'polypeptide(L)'
;MKAALAVNVGDSFFVPSSGKLETRVRSLKPVKEASIVKHFPGKLTVKLQEFEEVATELGADGKVQAVLANGLVLPSKQGALPDKPILTGWKTGDANFQALCQTLSQLPDHLLTDLSEIKPDPSKLSRPDQAVYPISLRGCNDCRQAVRKNYFF
;
A
#
# COMPACT_ATOMS: atom_id res chain seq x y z
N MET A 1 4.17 15.80 6.82
CA MET A 1 3.02 16.49 6.22
C MET A 1 3.20 18.01 6.16
N LYS A 2 3.32 18.74 7.29
CA LYS A 2 3.58 20.20 7.31
C LYS A 2 4.82 20.61 6.50
N ALA A 3 5.90 19.83 6.60
CA ALA A 3 7.11 20.01 5.79
C ALA A 3 6.89 19.83 4.28
N ALA A 4 5.95 18.98 3.87
CA ALA A 4 5.67 18.73 2.44
C ALA A 4 4.85 19.87 1.81
N LEU A 5 4.00 20.55 2.58
CA LEU A 5 3.27 21.74 2.13
C LEU A 5 4.19 22.95 1.96
N ALA A 6 5.28 23.03 2.73
CA ALA A 6 6.20 24.16 2.78
C ALA A 6 5.47 25.51 2.99
N VAL A 7 4.45 25.50 3.86
CA VAL A 7 3.72 26.68 4.32
C VAL A 7 3.93 26.83 5.82
N ASN A 8 4.31 28.04 6.24
CA ASN A 8 4.56 28.41 7.63
C ASN A 8 3.52 29.44 8.11
N VAL A 9 3.38 29.54 9.43
CA VAL A 9 2.56 30.60 10.05
C VAL A 9 3.23 31.94 9.76
N GLY A 10 2.49 32.88 9.17
CA GLY A 10 3.01 34.18 8.72
C GLY A 10 3.23 34.28 7.21
N ASP A 11 3.18 33.16 6.47
CA ASP A 11 3.24 33.20 5.01
C ASP A 11 1.99 33.82 4.40
N SER A 12 2.15 34.40 3.20
CA SER A 12 1.01 34.97 2.45
C SER A 12 -0.03 33.90 2.12
N PHE A 13 -1.28 34.14 2.52
CA PHE A 13 -2.41 33.25 2.23
C PHE A 13 -2.73 33.16 0.72
N PHE A 14 -2.45 34.22 -0.04
CA PHE A 14 -2.84 34.33 -1.45
C PHE A 14 -1.81 33.76 -2.43
N VAL A 15 -0.52 33.78 -2.06
CA VAL A 15 0.59 33.40 -2.96
C VAL A 15 0.61 31.90 -3.34
N PRO A 16 0.53 30.93 -2.41
CA PRO A 16 0.60 29.52 -2.79
C PRO A 16 -0.78 29.06 -3.29
N SER A 17 -0.98 28.80 -4.58
CA SER A 17 -2.27 28.28 -5.05
C SER A 17 -2.58 26.89 -4.47
N SER A 18 -3.85 26.60 -4.19
CA SER A 18 -4.28 25.29 -3.67
C SER A 18 -3.81 24.15 -4.59
N GLY A 19 -3.96 24.30 -5.90
CA GLY A 19 -3.51 23.31 -6.88
C GLY A 19 -2.01 23.02 -6.80
N LYS A 20 -1.15 24.04 -6.64
CA LYS A 20 0.31 23.82 -6.47
C LYS A 20 0.63 23.07 -5.19
N LEU A 21 -0.07 23.38 -4.09
CA LEU A 21 0.09 22.68 -2.83
C LEU A 21 -0.39 21.22 -2.95
N GLU A 22 -1.49 20.96 -3.65
CA GLU A 22 -2.00 19.61 -3.88
C GLU A 22 -1.01 18.78 -4.71
N THR A 23 -0.48 19.31 -5.80
CA THR A 23 0.55 18.63 -6.62
C THR A 23 1.77 18.28 -5.77
N ARG A 24 2.19 19.18 -4.87
CA ARG A 24 3.33 18.95 -3.99
C ARG A 24 3.07 17.85 -2.97
N VAL A 25 1.85 17.74 -2.45
CA VAL A 25 1.52 16.66 -1.51
C VAL A 25 1.30 15.33 -2.23
N ARG A 26 0.75 15.35 -3.44
CA ARG A 26 0.59 14.16 -4.30
C ARG A 26 1.92 13.58 -4.79
N SER A 27 3.02 14.33 -4.76
CA SER A 27 4.34 13.79 -5.10
C SER A 27 4.89 12.84 -4.03
N LEU A 28 4.27 12.80 -2.84
CA LEU A 28 4.60 11.82 -1.81
C LEU A 28 4.07 10.44 -2.22
N LYS A 29 4.97 9.46 -2.38
CA LYS A 29 4.64 8.09 -2.78
C LYS A 29 3.53 7.39 -1.95
N PRO A 30 3.38 7.63 -0.63
CA PRO A 30 2.31 7.01 0.17
C PRO A 30 0.93 7.65 -0.04
N VAL A 31 0.85 8.79 -0.71
CA VAL A 31 -0.40 9.56 -0.87
C VAL A 31 -1.10 9.12 -2.15
N LYS A 32 -2.34 8.65 -2.03
CA LYS A 32 -3.22 8.32 -3.15
C LYS A 32 -3.91 9.57 -3.68
N GLU A 33 -4.44 10.39 -2.79
CA GLU A 33 -5.12 11.62 -3.14
C GLU A 33 -4.91 12.72 -2.08
N ALA A 34 -4.87 13.97 -2.52
CA ALA A 34 -4.84 15.13 -1.65
C ALA A 34 -5.77 16.21 -2.20
N SER A 35 -6.55 16.83 -1.31
CA SER A 35 -7.35 18.04 -1.60
C SER A 35 -7.10 19.10 -0.53
N ILE A 36 -6.96 20.35 -0.98
CA ILE A 36 -6.58 21.47 -0.13
C ILE A 36 -7.61 22.58 -0.32
N VAL A 37 -8.39 22.83 0.72
CA VAL A 37 -9.40 23.87 0.75
C VAL A 37 -8.90 25.04 1.58
N LYS A 38 -8.86 26.21 0.94
CA LYS A 38 -8.53 27.48 1.59
C LYS A 38 -9.80 28.12 2.14
N HIS A 39 -9.80 28.42 3.43
CA HIS A 39 -10.85 29.17 4.11
C HIS A 39 -10.30 30.50 4.57
N PHE A 40 -10.80 31.58 3.97
CA PHE A 40 -10.45 32.92 4.41
C PHE A 40 -11.20 33.27 5.70
N PRO A 41 -10.56 33.95 6.68
CA PRO A 41 -9.15 34.36 6.71
C PRO A 41 -8.23 33.29 7.33
N GLY A 42 -7.22 32.83 6.57
CA GLY A 42 -6.04 32.15 7.13
C GLY A 42 -6.15 30.66 7.48
N LYS A 43 -7.30 30.00 7.26
CA LYS A 43 -7.46 28.56 7.54
C LYS A 43 -7.21 27.73 6.28
N LEU A 44 -6.39 26.69 6.42
CA LEU A 44 -6.12 25.70 5.37
C LEU A 44 -6.60 24.34 5.83
N THR A 45 -7.61 23.79 5.17
CA THR A 45 -8.08 22.42 5.41
C THR A 45 -7.41 21.51 4.40
N VAL A 46 -6.62 20.55 4.87
CA VAL A 46 -5.98 19.56 4.01
C VAL A 46 -6.63 18.20 4.27
N LYS A 47 -7.22 17.61 3.25
CA LYS A 47 -7.74 16.24 3.30
C LYS A 47 -6.80 15.34 2.50
N LEU A 48 -6.35 14.27 3.14
CA LEU A 48 -5.46 13.27 2.56
C LEU A 48 -6.15 11.92 2.49
N GLN A 49 -5.92 11.21 1.41
CA GLN A 49 -6.16 9.78 1.29
C GLN A 49 -4.82 9.11 1.03
N GLU A 50 -4.40 8.25 1.95
CA GLU A 50 -3.19 7.44 1.81
C GLU A 50 -3.53 6.12 1.11
N PHE A 51 -2.53 5.43 0.58
CA PHE A 51 -2.73 4.05 0.16
C PHE A 51 -2.91 3.17 1.40
N GLU A 52 -3.94 2.32 1.38
CA GLU A 52 -4.16 1.33 2.42
C GLU A 52 -2.94 0.42 2.55
N GLU A 53 -2.56 0.10 3.79
CA GLU A 53 -1.59 -0.95 4.05
C GLU A 53 -2.31 -2.30 3.88
N VAL A 54 -1.80 -3.16 3.01
CA VAL A 54 -2.44 -4.43 2.64
C VAL A 54 -1.70 -5.65 3.16
N ALA A 55 -0.42 -5.50 3.48
CA ALA A 55 0.44 -6.59 3.91
C ALA A 55 1.66 -6.05 4.66
N THR A 56 2.46 -6.95 5.21
CA THR A 56 3.78 -6.63 5.78
C THR A 56 4.87 -7.45 5.11
N GLU A 57 6.10 -6.95 5.10
CA GLU A 57 7.28 -7.65 4.61
C GLU A 57 8.34 -7.69 5.72
N LEU A 58 9.13 -8.76 5.75
CA LEU A 58 10.31 -8.82 6.60
C LEU A 58 11.53 -8.33 5.81
N GLY A 59 12.05 -7.15 6.16
CA GLY A 59 13.25 -6.61 5.55
C GLY A 59 14.48 -7.46 5.82
N ALA A 60 15.54 -7.26 5.01
CA ALA A 60 16.83 -7.95 5.19
C ALA A 60 17.47 -7.70 6.57
N ASP A 61 17.10 -6.60 7.23
CA ASP A 61 17.52 -6.24 8.58
C ASP A 61 16.66 -6.90 9.69
N GLY A 62 15.74 -7.79 9.30
CA GLY A 62 14.82 -8.45 10.22
C GLY A 62 13.71 -7.55 10.75
N LYS A 63 13.56 -6.32 10.22
CA LYS A 63 12.50 -5.40 10.63
C LYS A 63 11.25 -5.59 9.78
N VAL A 64 10.10 -5.46 10.43
CA VAL A 64 8.80 -5.47 9.77
C VAL A 64 8.62 -4.15 9.01
N GLN A 65 8.24 -4.27 7.74
CA GLN A 65 7.94 -3.17 6.83
C GLN A 65 6.48 -3.29 6.39
N ALA A 66 5.78 -2.17 6.29
CA ALA A 66 4.42 -2.09 5.81
C ALA A 66 4.41 -2.05 4.28
N VAL A 67 3.52 -2.82 3.66
CA VAL A 67 3.31 -2.85 2.22
C VAL A 67 1.98 -2.20 1.90
N LEU A 68 2.03 -1.14 1.10
CA LEU A 68 0.85 -0.40 0.68
C LEU A 68 0.22 -1.01 -0.58
N ALA A 69 -1.05 -0.70 -0.83
CA ALA A 69 -1.81 -1.19 -1.99
C ALA A 69 -1.15 -0.86 -3.35
N ASN A 70 -0.32 0.18 -3.43
CA ASN A 70 0.46 0.53 -4.63
C ASN A 70 1.80 -0.22 -4.75
N GLY A 71 2.07 -1.16 -3.84
CA GLY A 71 3.33 -1.91 -3.77
C GLY A 71 4.48 -1.11 -3.14
N LEU A 72 4.23 0.06 -2.54
CA LEU A 72 5.25 0.79 -1.80
C LEU A 72 5.53 0.09 -0.47
N VAL A 73 6.80 -0.17 -0.20
CA VAL A 73 7.25 -0.71 1.08
C VAL A 73 7.81 0.42 1.94
N LEU A 74 7.33 0.53 3.18
CA LEU A 74 7.73 1.55 4.15
C LEU A 74 8.13 0.91 5.48
N PRO A 75 9.05 1.49 6.25
CA PRO A 75 9.32 1.02 7.60
C PRO A 75 8.03 1.07 8.44
N SER A 76 7.64 -0.05 9.04
CA SER A 76 6.50 -0.07 9.94
C SER A 76 6.87 0.55 11.29
N LYS A 77 5.87 1.09 12.01
CA LYS A 77 6.10 1.61 13.37
C LYS A 77 6.44 0.44 14.29
N GLN A 78 7.55 0.54 15.02
CA GLN A 78 7.96 -0.49 15.97
C GLN A 78 6.85 -0.79 16.98
N GLY A 79 6.52 -2.08 17.14
CA GLY A 79 5.55 -2.57 18.12
C GLY A 79 4.13 -2.84 17.60
N ALA A 80 3.83 -2.59 16.32
CA ALA A 80 2.60 -3.06 15.71
C ALA A 80 2.72 -4.57 15.42
N LEU A 81 1.81 -5.37 15.96
CA LEU A 81 1.65 -6.76 15.52
C LEU A 81 1.17 -6.74 14.05
N PRO A 82 1.70 -7.62 13.19
CA PRO A 82 1.21 -7.72 11.82
C PRO A 82 -0.19 -8.36 11.84
N ASP A 83 -1.24 -7.53 11.82
CA ASP A 83 -2.64 -7.95 11.64
C ASP A 83 -2.98 -8.27 10.17
N LYS A 84 -1.94 -8.35 9.33
CA LYS A 84 -1.98 -8.45 7.87
C LYS A 84 -0.98 -9.52 7.41
N PRO A 85 -1.18 -10.13 6.23
CA PRO A 85 -0.33 -11.21 5.77
C PRO A 85 1.11 -10.76 5.58
N ILE A 86 2.05 -11.67 5.84
CA ILE A 86 3.46 -11.43 5.57
C ILE A 86 3.78 -11.86 4.12
N LEU A 87 4.36 -10.95 3.34
CA LEU A 87 4.88 -11.21 2.00
C LEU A 87 6.35 -11.59 2.12
N THR A 88 6.72 -12.76 1.60
CA THR A 88 8.09 -13.27 1.65
C THR A 88 8.56 -13.76 0.27
N GLY A 89 9.84 -13.60 -0.03
CA GLY A 89 10.46 -14.13 -1.25
C GLY A 89 10.08 -13.40 -2.55
N TRP A 90 9.45 -12.22 -2.48
CA TRP A 90 9.13 -11.40 -3.64
C TRP A 90 10.35 -10.63 -4.13
N LYS A 91 10.49 -10.47 -5.45
CA LYS A 91 11.54 -9.65 -6.04
C LYS A 91 11.12 -8.19 -6.04
N THR A 92 12.07 -7.29 -5.73
CA THR A 92 11.85 -5.85 -5.81
C THR A 92 11.51 -5.45 -7.25
N GLY A 93 10.38 -4.76 -7.44
CA GLY A 93 9.93 -4.32 -8.76
C GLY A 93 9.22 -5.38 -9.60
N ASP A 94 8.82 -6.51 -9.01
CA ASP A 94 8.00 -7.50 -9.71
C ASP A 94 6.60 -6.94 -10.02
N ALA A 95 6.19 -6.98 -11.29
CA ALA A 95 4.85 -6.55 -11.70
C ALA A 95 3.75 -7.38 -11.03
N ASN A 96 4.03 -8.67 -10.76
CA ASN A 96 3.11 -9.57 -10.08
C ASN A 96 2.89 -9.19 -8.61
N PHE A 97 3.90 -8.58 -7.97
CA PHE A 97 3.80 -8.06 -6.61
C PHE A 97 2.83 -6.88 -6.53
N GLN A 98 2.89 -5.95 -7.49
CA GLN A 98 1.95 -4.84 -7.56
C GLN A 98 0.51 -5.31 -7.82
N ALA A 99 0.32 -6.26 -8.76
CA ALA A 99 -0.99 -6.86 -9.00
C ALA A 99 -1.55 -7.57 -7.75
N LEU A 100 -0.67 -8.20 -6.96
CA LEU A 100 -1.07 -8.85 -5.72
C LEU A 100 -1.52 -7.81 -4.70
N CYS A 101 -0.73 -6.75 -4.49
CA CYS A 101 -1.08 -5.67 -3.56
C CYS A 101 -2.41 -5.01 -3.93
N GLN A 102 -2.66 -4.79 -5.22
CA GLN A 102 -3.93 -4.27 -5.72
C GLN A 102 -5.08 -5.24 -5.44
N THR A 103 -4.87 -6.55 -5.62
CA THR A 103 -5.87 -7.58 -5.31
C THR A 103 -6.20 -7.61 -3.82
N LEU A 104 -5.18 -7.57 -2.96
CA LEU A 104 -5.35 -7.54 -1.51
C LEU A 104 -6.13 -6.29 -1.06
N SER A 105 -5.93 -5.14 -1.72
CA SER A 105 -6.66 -3.91 -1.41
C SER A 105 -8.18 -3.97 -1.69
N GLN A 106 -8.63 -4.96 -2.46
CA GLN A 106 -10.05 -5.18 -2.75
C GLN A 106 -10.67 -6.23 -1.83
N LEU A 107 -9.86 -6.92 -1.03
CA LEU A 107 -10.34 -7.89 -0.06
C LEU A 107 -10.72 -7.16 1.23
N PRO A 108 -11.81 -7.60 1.88
CA PRO A 108 -12.17 -7.09 3.20
C PRO A 108 -11.15 -7.54 4.27
N ASP A 109 -10.90 -6.67 5.24
CA ASP A 109 -9.83 -6.82 6.25
C ASP A 109 -9.85 -8.17 6.99
N HIS A 110 -11.03 -8.70 7.31
CA HIS A 110 -11.15 -9.99 7.97
C HIS A 110 -10.51 -11.14 7.18
N LEU A 111 -10.57 -11.10 5.84
CA LEU A 111 -9.89 -12.10 5.01
C LEU A 111 -8.39 -11.90 4.95
N LEU A 112 -7.91 -10.66 5.14
CA LEU A 112 -6.48 -10.35 5.20
C LEU A 112 -5.88 -10.86 6.51
N THR A 113 -6.53 -10.62 7.64
CA THR A 113 -6.04 -11.06 8.96
C THR A 113 -5.96 -12.59 9.09
N ASP A 114 -6.83 -13.32 8.38
CA ASP A 114 -6.81 -14.79 8.34
C ASP A 114 -5.71 -15.36 7.42
N LEU A 115 -5.05 -14.52 6.61
CA LEU A 115 -3.90 -14.91 5.79
C LEU A 115 -2.62 -14.68 6.57
N SER A 116 -1.85 -15.74 6.79
CA SER A 116 -0.60 -15.67 7.54
C SER A 116 0.59 -15.30 6.64
N GLU A 117 0.70 -15.92 5.45
CA GLU A 117 1.86 -15.74 4.57
C GLU A 117 1.49 -15.91 3.09
N ILE A 118 2.10 -15.07 2.25
CA ILE A 118 2.00 -15.14 0.79
C ILE A 118 3.40 -15.07 0.17
N LYS A 119 3.77 -16.10 -0.59
CA LYS A 119 5.08 -16.17 -1.26
C LYS A 119 5.01 -16.72 -2.68
N PRO A 120 5.96 -16.37 -3.56
CA PRO A 120 6.10 -17.01 -4.87
C PRO A 120 6.31 -18.53 -4.75
N ASP A 121 5.66 -19.31 -5.62
CA ASP A 121 5.79 -20.76 -5.69
C ASP A 121 6.14 -21.22 -7.11
N PRO A 122 7.41 -21.05 -7.54
CA PRO A 122 7.83 -21.38 -8.91
C PRO A 122 7.66 -22.86 -9.26
N SER A 123 7.49 -23.75 -8.27
CA SER A 123 7.29 -25.18 -8.50
C SER A 123 5.94 -25.52 -9.14
N LYS A 124 4.95 -24.63 -9.01
CA LYS A 124 3.61 -24.81 -9.60
C LYS A 124 3.49 -24.24 -11.01
N LEU A 125 4.57 -23.76 -11.59
CA LEU A 125 4.67 -23.34 -12.99
C LEU A 125 4.70 -24.57 -13.94
N SER A 126 3.90 -25.61 -13.65
CA SER A 126 3.97 -26.88 -14.37
C SER A 126 3.11 -26.90 -15.64
N ARG A 127 2.40 -25.80 -15.95
CA ARG A 127 1.51 -25.73 -17.12
C ARG A 127 1.79 -24.46 -17.95
N PRO A 128 2.28 -24.59 -19.20
CA PRO A 128 2.68 -23.46 -20.04
C PRO A 128 1.50 -22.62 -20.59
N ASP A 129 0.26 -22.99 -20.28
CA ASP A 129 -1.00 -22.33 -20.68
C ASP A 129 -1.53 -21.34 -19.64
N GLN A 130 -0.97 -21.28 -18.43
CA GLN A 130 -1.38 -20.33 -17.39
C GLN A 130 -0.36 -19.20 -17.29
N ALA A 131 -0.73 -18.01 -17.74
CA ALA A 131 0.05 -16.78 -17.59
C ALA A 131 0.07 -16.23 -16.14
N VAL A 132 -0.23 -17.06 -15.14
CA VAL A 132 -0.37 -16.59 -13.75
C VAL A 132 0.84 -16.98 -12.93
N TYR A 133 1.39 -16.00 -12.23
CA TYR A 133 2.50 -16.19 -11.32
C TYR A 133 2.06 -17.05 -10.12
N PRO A 134 2.58 -18.28 -9.97
CA PRO A 134 2.12 -19.18 -8.93
C PRO A 134 2.51 -18.65 -7.55
N ILE A 135 1.53 -18.60 -6.64
CA ILE A 135 1.73 -18.17 -5.25
C ILE A 135 1.30 -19.27 -4.28
N SER A 136 2.05 -19.39 -3.19
CA SER A 136 1.70 -20.20 -2.03
C SER A 136 1.04 -19.31 -0.98
N LEU A 137 -0.15 -19.72 -0.52
CA LEU A 137 -0.94 -19.01 0.47
C LEU A 137 -1.07 -19.88 1.72
N ARG A 138 -0.70 -19.34 2.88
CA ARG A 138 -1.00 -19.92 4.20
C ARG A 138 -2.08 -19.08 4.90
N GLY A 139 -3.07 -19.76 5.47
CA GLY A 139 -4.24 -19.13 6.10
C GLY A 139 -5.50 -19.97 5.94
N CYS A 140 -6.65 -19.39 6.31
CA CYS A 140 -7.98 -20.00 6.20
C CYS A 140 -8.34 -20.37 4.74
N ASN A 141 -9.14 -21.42 4.53
CA ASN A 141 -9.46 -21.92 3.20
C ASN A 141 -10.23 -20.90 2.34
N ASP A 142 -11.17 -20.18 2.94
CA ASP A 142 -12.02 -19.20 2.24
C ASP A 142 -11.20 -18.00 1.77
N CYS A 143 -10.26 -17.54 2.61
CA CYS A 143 -9.34 -16.45 2.28
C CYS A 143 -8.43 -16.83 1.11
N ARG A 144 -7.92 -18.07 1.09
CA ARG A 144 -7.11 -18.58 -0.03
C ARG A 144 -7.90 -18.64 -1.34
N GLN A 145 -9.18 -19.01 -1.27
CA GLN A 145 -10.05 -19.03 -2.45
C GLN A 145 -10.34 -17.61 -2.96
N ALA A 146 -10.59 -16.65 -2.07
CA ALA A 146 -10.84 -15.26 -2.43
C ALA A 146 -9.64 -14.63 -3.17
N VAL A 147 -8.41 -14.83 -2.67
CA VAL A 147 -7.19 -14.36 -3.35
C VAL A 147 -7.05 -15.03 -4.71
N ARG A 148 -7.22 -16.35 -4.79
CA ARG A 148 -7.12 -17.07 -6.08
C ARG A 148 -8.14 -16.58 -7.11
N LYS A 149 -9.37 -16.30 -6.67
CA LYS A 149 -10.44 -15.81 -7.53
C LYS A 149 -10.21 -14.38 -8.02
N ASN A 150 -9.44 -13.55 -7.33
CA ASN A 150 -9.22 -12.18 -7.78
C ASN A 150 -7.85 -11.98 -8.45
N TYR A 151 -6.91 -12.91 -8.26
CA TYR A 151 -5.55 -12.83 -8.79
C TYR A 151 -5.29 -13.66 -10.06
N PHE A 152 -6.04 -14.74 -10.29
CA PHE A 152 -5.84 -15.68 -11.43
C PHE A 152 -6.83 -15.47 -12.60
N PHE A 153 -7.47 -14.30 -12.69
CA PHE A 153 -8.44 -13.99 -13.76
C PHE A 153 -7.82 -13.20 -14.91
#